data_AF-A0A951SX38-F1
#
_entry.id   AF-A0A951SX38-F1
#
_cell.length_a   1.000
_cell.length_b   1.000
_cell.length_c   1.000
_cell.angle_alpha   90.00
_cell.angle_beta   90.00
_cell.angle_gamma   90.00
#
_symmetry.space_group_name_H-M   'P 1'
#
loop_
_entity.id
_entity.type
_entity.pdbx_description
1 polymer ?
#
loop_
_entity_poly.entity_id
_entity_poly.type
_entity_poly.pdbx_seq_one_letter_code
_entity_poly.pdbx_strand_id
1 'polypeptide(L)'
;MASESGNERENSAISNPLRIGLCSLDELEEKIKAFRIMNQSALKKRFILSREDIQASGNIDLILQKGVEIDISKAKLLRRYFQGSQEFKTFQPDEGIVIVSDMNEMDAIPLTMDMVTQVMNLGKGAYEGFIDRVDNFSDFLNLLKKALFPKLMLIGYLSPKSLESEQLNFARIRRVDHYIRTIEITHSKFKPRPYFPRLKNVHIDTNDPKSWSRFVIEIIREYTKSYFVEEF
;
A
#
# COMPACT_ATOMS: atom_id res chain seq x y z
N MET A 1 -1.40 4.98 41.44
CA MET A 1 -2.07 4.52 40.21
C MET A 1 -1.27 5.06 39.04
N ALA A 2 -0.36 4.25 38.51
CA ALA A 2 0.58 4.64 37.47
C ALA A 2 0.60 3.56 36.38
N SER A 3 0.67 4.04 35.13
CA SER A 3 1.07 3.36 33.88
C SER A 3 0.25 2.16 33.38
N GLU A 4 -0.91 2.42 32.76
CA GLU A 4 -1.53 1.52 31.76
C GLU A 4 -1.35 2.00 30.30
N SER A 5 -0.86 3.24 30.08
CA SER A 5 -0.79 3.84 28.74
C SER A 5 0.40 3.41 27.86
N GLY A 6 1.33 2.60 28.40
CA GLY A 6 2.52 2.13 27.67
C GLY A 6 2.29 0.90 26.80
N ASN A 7 1.44 -0.04 27.25
CA ASN A 7 1.29 -1.35 26.60
C ASN A 7 0.33 -1.37 25.39
N GLU A 8 -0.59 -0.42 25.28
CA GLU A 8 -1.54 -0.38 24.15
C GLU A 8 -0.88 0.12 22.86
N ARG A 9 0.08 1.06 22.95
CA ARG A 9 0.78 1.60 21.78
C ARG A 9 1.71 0.57 21.14
N GLU A 10 2.47 -0.19 21.93
CA GLU A 10 3.34 -1.26 21.40
C GLU A 10 2.55 -2.40 20.75
N ASN A 11 1.40 -2.77 21.31
CA ASN A 11 0.53 -3.79 20.70
C ASN A 11 -0.16 -3.31 19.42
N SER A 12 -0.46 -2.00 19.29
CA SER A 12 -1.09 -1.43 18.10
C SER A 12 -0.17 -1.40 16.86
N ALA A 13 1.13 -1.15 17.05
CA ALA A 13 2.10 -1.16 15.96
C ALA A 13 2.37 -2.57 15.41
N ILE A 14 2.25 -3.59 16.27
CA ILE A 14 2.32 -5.01 15.89
C ILE A 14 1.01 -5.46 15.22
N SER A 15 -0.14 -4.87 15.57
CA SER A 15 -1.45 -5.27 15.04
C SER A 15 -1.79 -4.63 13.69
N ASN A 16 -1.31 -3.42 13.38
CA ASN A 16 -1.52 -2.75 12.10
C ASN A 16 -0.20 -2.27 11.44
N PRO A 17 0.72 -3.17 11.02
CA PRO A 17 2.00 -2.79 10.43
C PRO A 17 1.89 -1.98 9.13
N LEU A 18 0.79 -2.12 8.37
CA LEU A 18 0.55 -1.33 7.15
C LEU A 18 -0.08 0.04 7.44
N ARG A 19 -0.57 0.28 8.67
CA ARG A 19 -1.26 1.51 9.07
C ARG A 19 -2.46 1.86 8.17
N ILE A 20 -3.14 0.84 7.64
CA ILE A 20 -4.36 1.02 6.85
C ILE A 20 -5.44 1.65 7.74
N GLY A 21 -6.11 2.67 7.21
CA GLY A 21 -7.17 3.39 7.89
C GLY A 21 -6.72 4.24 9.09
N LEU A 22 -5.40 4.46 9.25
CA LEU A 22 -4.82 5.29 10.30
C LEU A 22 -3.82 6.26 9.69
N CYS A 23 -3.83 7.51 10.13
CA CYS A 23 -2.82 8.50 9.77
C CYS A 23 -2.53 9.40 10.97
N SER A 24 -1.26 9.72 11.18
CA SER A 24 -0.90 10.86 12.02
C SER A 24 -1.29 12.17 11.32
N LEU A 25 -1.34 13.28 12.05
CA LEU A 25 -1.61 14.58 11.46
C LEU A 25 -0.52 14.99 10.45
N ASP A 26 0.74 14.69 10.74
CA ASP A 26 1.85 14.93 9.81
C ASP A 26 1.66 14.14 8.51
N GLU A 27 1.28 12.86 8.61
CA GLU A 27 0.99 12.02 7.45
C GLU A 27 -0.24 12.51 6.68
N LEU A 28 -1.30 12.95 7.36
CA LEU A 28 -2.47 13.54 6.73
C LEU A 28 -2.10 14.74 5.86
N GLU A 29 -1.33 15.68 6.42
CA GLU A 29 -0.91 16.87 5.68
C GLU A 29 -0.03 16.54 4.47
N GLU A 30 0.87 15.57 4.60
CA GLU A 30 1.69 15.07 3.49
C GLU A 30 0.83 14.42 2.40
N LYS A 31 -0.05 13.49 2.79
CA LYS A 31 -0.95 12.78 1.88
C LYS A 31 -1.88 13.73 1.14
N ILE A 32 -2.44 14.74 1.81
CA ILE A 32 -3.33 15.73 1.19
C ILE A 32 -2.57 16.54 0.12
N LYS A 33 -1.33 16.95 0.40
CA LYS A 33 -0.48 17.61 -0.59
C LYS A 33 -0.18 16.69 -1.77
N ALA A 34 0.10 15.41 -1.50
CA ALA A 34 0.35 14.41 -2.53
C ALA A 34 -0.85 14.17 -3.43
N PHE A 35 -2.01 13.93 -2.84
CA PHE A 35 -3.24 13.72 -3.56
C PHE A 35 -3.61 14.93 -4.41
N ARG A 36 -3.34 16.16 -3.94
CA ARG A 36 -3.56 17.36 -4.75
C ARG A 36 -2.75 17.34 -6.06
N ILE A 37 -1.50 16.91 -6.03
CA ILE A 37 -0.65 16.83 -7.22
C ILE A 37 -1.07 15.63 -8.09
N MET A 38 -1.26 14.46 -7.48
CA MET A 38 -1.67 13.25 -8.18
C MET A 38 -2.99 13.44 -8.94
N ASN A 39 -3.96 14.10 -8.31
CA ASN A 39 -5.28 14.35 -8.88
C ASN A 39 -5.27 15.29 -10.09
N GLN A 40 -4.14 15.95 -10.41
CA GLN A 40 -4.03 16.78 -11.62
C GLN A 40 -3.97 15.94 -12.89
N SER A 41 -3.42 14.72 -12.81
CA SER A 41 -3.26 13.82 -13.95
C SER A 41 -3.94 12.46 -13.77
N ALA A 42 -4.49 12.17 -12.59
CA ALA A 42 -5.10 10.88 -12.29
C ALA A 42 -6.46 10.71 -12.99
N LEU A 43 -6.73 9.49 -13.46
CA LEU A 43 -8.05 9.13 -13.98
C LEU A 43 -9.15 9.13 -12.91
N LYS A 44 -8.79 8.97 -11.63
CA LYS A 44 -9.72 9.05 -10.50
C LYS A 44 -9.13 9.85 -9.35
N LYS A 45 -10.02 10.58 -8.67
CA LYS A 45 -9.68 11.41 -7.52
C LYS A 45 -9.32 10.52 -6.31
N ARG A 46 -8.12 10.69 -5.78
CA ARG A 46 -7.73 10.25 -4.44
C ARG A 46 -8.22 11.25 -3.39
N PHE A 47 -8.76 10.77 -2.29
CA PHE A 47 -9.27 11.56 -1.19
C PHE A 47 -9.14 10.81 0.13
N ILE A 48 -9.22 11.53 1.24
CA ILE A 48 -9.15 10.98 2.59
C ILE A 48 -10.45 11.35 3.29
N LEU A 49 -11.18 10.39 3.84
CA LEU A 49 -12.36 10.66 4.67
C LEU A 49 -12.04 10.44 6.14
N SER A 50 -12.63 11.26 7.02
CA SER A 50 -12.63 10.95 8.45
C SER A 50 -13.49 9.72 8.73
N ARG A 51 -13.01 8.80 9.57
CA ARG A 51 -13.78 7.64 10.04
C ARG A 51 -14.43 7.86 11.40
N GLU A 52 -14.15 8.99 12.03
CA GLU A 52 -14.64 9.35 13.36
C GLU A 52 -14.98 10.85 13.45
N ASP A 53 -15.76 11.19 14.48
CA ASP A 53 -15.98 12.57 14.88
C ASP A 53 -14.77 13.02 15.71
N ILE A 54 -14.22 14.19 15.39
CA ILE A 54 -13.04 14.75 16.06
C ILE A 54 -13.46 16.02 16.80
N GLN A 55 -13.17 16.07 18.08
CA GLN A 55 -13.48 17.20 18.98
C GLN A 55 -12.20 17.78 19.58
N ALA A 56 -12.19 19.08 19.87
CA ALA A 56 -11.07 19.69 20.57
C ALA A 56 -10.99 19.15 22.01
N SER A 57 -9.77 18.91 22.52
CA SER A 57 -9.60 18.51 23.93
C SER A 57 -10.17 19.59 24.86
N GLY A 58 -11.21 19.23 25.62
CA GLY A 58 -11.85 20.11 26.61
C GLY A 58 -13.06 20.92 26.13
N ASN A 59 -13.43 20.86 24.85
CA ASN A 59 -14.62 21.55 24.29
C ASN A 59 -15.63 20.56 23.69
N ILE A 60 -16.91 20.95 23.70
CA ILE A 60 -18.01 20.25 23.01
C ILE A 60 -17.94 20.47 21.48
N ASP A 61 -17.12 21.42 21.02
CA ASP A 61 -17.06 21.83 19.62
C ASP A 61 -16.46 20.74 18.72
N LEU A 62 -17.30 20.25 17.81
CA LEU A 62 -16.93 19.32 16.75
C LEU A 62 -16.02 20.02 15.73
N ILE A 63 -14.77 19.56 15.63
CA ILE A 63 -13.80 20.05 14.65
C ILE A 63 -14.06 19.43 13.28
N LEU A 64 -14.32 18.12 13.26
CA LEU A 64 -14.53 17.36 12.02
C LEU A 64 -15.55 16.26 12.24
N GLN A 65 -16.50 16.13 11.32
CA GLN A 65 -17.49 15.07 11.34
C GLN A 65 -17.00 13.83 10.59
N LYS A 66 -17.42 12.65 11.06
CA LYS A 66 -17.27 11.37 10.36
C LYS A 66 -17.83 11.42 8.94
N GLY A 67 -17.11 10.82 8.00
CA GLY A 67 -17.48 10.74 6.59
C GLY A 67 -17.10 11.97 5.76
N VAL A 68 -16.62 13.04 6.41
CA VAL A 68 -16.20 14.25 5.70
C VAL A 68 -14.80 14.10 5.14
N GLU A 69 -14.59 14.56 3.90
CA GLU A 69 -13.27 14.61 3.26
C GLU A 69 -12.33 15.54 4.02
N ILE A 70 -11.12 15.09 4.34
CA ILE A 70 -10.07 15.87 4.99
C ILE A 70 -9.25 16.55 3.90
N ASP A 71 -9.57 17.82 3.62
CA ASP A 71 -8.83 18.69 2.72
C ASP A 71 -7.78 19.53 3.48
N ILE A 72 -7.01 20.34 2.74
CA ILE A 72 -5.94 21.17 3.33
C ILE A 72 -6.45 22.16 4.38
N SER A 73 -7.68 22.66 4.25
CA SER A 73 -8.27 23.60 5.20
C SER A 73 -8.61 22.90 6.50
N LYS A 74 -9.17 21.69 6.43
CA LYS A 74 -9.45 20.85 7.61
C LYS A 74 -8.19 20.37 8.30
N ALA A 75 -7.16 19.97 7.55
CA ALA A 75 -5.87 19.61 8.13
C ALA A 75 -5.24 20.79 8.91
N LYS A 76 -5.28 22.00 8.32
CA LYS A 76 -4.84 23.23 9.01
C LYS A 76 -5.66 23.53 10.26
N LEU A 77 -6.96 23.23 10.26
CA LEU A 77 -7.81 23.40 11.44
C LEU A 77 -7.39 22.40 12.54
N LEU A 78 -7.24 21.11 12.21
CA LEU A 78 -6.76 20.08 13.13
C LEU A 78 -5.41 20.47 13.74
N ARG A 79 -4.49 21.02 12.95
CA ARG A 79 -3.16 21.48 13.40
C ARG A 79 -3.19 22.55 14.49
N ARG A 80 -4.28 23.31 14.63
CA ARG A 80 -4.42 24.30 15.71
C ARG A 80 -4.68 23.64 17.07
N TYR A 81 -5.19 22.41 17.08
CA TYR A 81 -5.63 21.72 18.29
C TYR A 81 -4.78 20.48 18.62
N PHE A 82 -4.12 19.89 17.63
CA PHE A 82 -3.42 18.61 17.79
C PHE A 82 -1.96 18.68 17.36
N GLN A 83 -1.14 17.87 18.02
CA GLN A 83 0.27 17.66 17.64
C GLN A 83 0.37 16.78 16.39
N GLY A 84 1.54 16.83 15.74
CA GLY A 84 1.81 16.06 14.52
C GLY A 84 1.68 14.55 14.66
N SER A 85 2.06 14.03 15.82
CA SER A 85 1.98 12.63 16.17
C SER A 85 0.57 12.14 16.53
N GLN A 86 -0.42 13.03 16.62
CA GLN A 86 -1.81 12.62 16.90
C GLN A 86 -2.34 11.78 15.73
N GLU A 87 -2.83 10.59 16.04
CA GLU A 87 -3.42 9.68 15.06
C GLU A 87 -4.93 9.90 14.92
N PHE A 88 -5.41 9.71 13.70
CA PHE A 88 -6.82 9.78 13.32
C PHE A 88 -7.20 8.55 12.50
N LYS A 89 -8.43 8.06 12.72
CA LYS A 89 -9.03 7.03 11.87
C LYS A 89 -9.48 7.66 10.56
N THR A 90 -9.03 7.08 9.46
CA THR A 90 -9.30 7.59 8.11
C THR A 90 -9.74 6.46 7.18
N PHE A 91 -10.29 6.84 6.04
CA PHE A 91 -10.52 5.94 4.92
C PHE A 91 -9.93 6.56 3.67
N GLN A 92 -9.19 5.75 2.90
CA GLN A 92 -8.61 6.17 1.63
C GLN A 92 -8.89 5.05 0.61
N PRO A 93 -9.30 5.39 -0.63
CA PRO A 93 -9.60 4.38 -1.63
C PRO A 93 -8.34 3.69 -2.16
N ASP A 94 -7.16 4.23 -1.89
CA ASP A 94 -5.89 3.78 -2.46
C ASP A 94 -4.99 2.98 -1.51
N GLU A 95 -5.56 2.26 -0.53
CA GLU A 95 -4.82 1.48 0.49
C GLU A 95 -4.58 0.00 0.10
N GLY A 96 -4.97 -0.40 -1.12
CA GLY A 96 -4.86 -1.79 -1.55
C GLY A 96 -3.44 -2.25 -1.88
N ILE A 97 -3.23 -3.56 -1.87
CA ILE A 97 -2.06 -4.23 -2.46
C ILE A 97 -2.57 -5.10 -3.62
N VAL A 98 -1.91 -5.04 -4.77
CA VAL A 98 -2.18 -5.97 -5.88
C VAL A 98 -0.99 -6.91 -6.09
N ILE A 99 -1.28 -8.18 -6.24
CA ILE A 99 -0.31 -9.22 -6.61
C ILE A 99 -0.56 -9.58 -8.07
N VAL A 100 0.44 -9.33 -8.92
CA VAL A 100 0.43 -9.73 -10.34
C VAL A 100 1.36 -10.92 -10.48
N SER A 101 0.79 -12.12 -10.58
CA SER A 101 1.55 -13.36 -10.69
C SER A 101 0.73 -14.47 -11.32
N ASP A 102 1.25 -15.07 -12.37
CA ASP A 102 0.59 -16.14 -13.12
C ASP A 102 0.39 -17.39 -12.24
N MET A 103 -0.77 -18.03 -12.37
CA MET A 103 -1.08 -19.32 -11.75
C MET A 103 -1.44 -20.41 -12.76
N ASN A 104 -1.35 -20.11 -14.06
CA ASN A 104 -1.72 -21.05 -15.12
C ASN A 104 -0.57 -21.99 -15.51
N GLU A 105 0.67 -21.63 -15.21
CA GLU A 105 1.84 -22.45 -15.48
C GLU A 105 2.32 -23.20 -14.23
N MET A 106 2.66 -24.49 -14.38
CA MET A 106 3.09 -25.34 -13.25
C MET A 106 4.32 -24.78 -12.52
N ASP A 107 5.24 -24.16 -13.25
CA ASP A 107 6.45 -23.55 -12.69
C ASP A 107 6.15 -22.25 -11.92
N ALA A 108 5.01 -21.61 -12.19
CA ALA A 108 4.58 -20.38 -11.55
C ALA A 108 3.91 -20.63 -10.20
N ILE A 109 3.14 -21.72 -10.09
CA ILE A 109 2.28 -22.02 -8.94
C ILE A 109 3.02 -21.94 -7.59
N PRO A 110 4.21 -22.57 -7.40
CA PRO A 110 4.86 -22.57 -6.09
C PRO A 110 5.22 -21.15 -5.61
N LEU A 111 5.88 -20.35 -6.46
CA LEU A 111 6.24 -18.98 -6.13
C LEU A 111 5.01 -18.11 -5.88
N THR A 112 3.98 -18.23 -6.73
CA THR A 112 2.76 -17.44 -6.61
C THR A 112 2.03 -17.76 -5.30
N MET A 113 1.86 -19.05 -4.97
CA MET A 113 1.17 -19.49 -3.76
C MET A 113 1.90 -19.07 -2.49
N ASP A 114 3.22 -19.21 -2.45
CA ASP A 114 4.01 -18.78 -1.30
C ASP A 114 3.91 -17.27 -1.11
N MET A 115 4.06 -16.49 -2.19
CA MET A 115 3.94 -15.04 -2.14
C MET A 115 2.57 -14.59 -1.66
N VAL A 116 1.49 -15.14 -2.24
CA VAL A 116 0.11 -14.84 -1.83
C VAL A 116 -0.07 -15.16 -0.35
N THR A 117 0.41 -16.31 0.10
CA THR A 117 0.33 -16.73 1.50
C THR A 117 1.07 -15.78 2.44
N GLN A 118 2.29 -15.35 2.09
CA GLN A 118 3.05 -14.39 2.90
C GLN A 118 2.35 -13.04 3.01
N VAL A 119 1.78 -12.55 1.90
CA VAL A 119 1.11 -11.25 1.85
C VAL A 119 -0.25 -11.28 2.55
N MET A 120 -1.05 -12.34 2.35
CA MET A 120 -2.34 -12.52 3.04
C MET A 120 -2.15 -12.66 4.55
N ASN A 121 -1.06 -13.26 5.01
CA ASN A 121 -0.77 -13.40 6.45
C ASN A 121 -0.23 -12.11 7.11
N LEU A 122 -0.02 -11.01 6.36
CA LEU A 122 0.34 -9.72 6.95
C LEU A 122 -0.70 -9.30 7.99
N GLY A 123 -0.23 -8.79 9.13
CA GLY A 123 -1.12 -8.40 10.24
C GLY A 123 -2.01 -9.55 10.74
N LYS A 124 -1.57 -10.81 10.61
CA LYS A 124 -2.35 -12.01 10.95
C LYS A 124 -3.65 -12.16 10.15
N GLY A 125 -3.66 -11.74 8.88
CA GLY A 125 -4.84 -11.84 8.01
C GLY A 125 -5.73 -10.59 7.99
N ALA A 126 -5.40 -9.56 8.78
CA ALA A 126 -6.24 -8.36 8.90
C ALA A 126 -6.42 -7.59 7.57
N TYR A 127 -5.58 -7.85 6.58
CA TYR A 127 -5.54 -7.11 5.32
C TYR A 127 -6.06 -7.89 4.11
N GLU A 128 -6.59 -9.10 4.30
CA GLU A 128 -7.07 -9.94 3.18
C GLU A 128 -8.04 -9.18 2.27
N GLY A 129 -8.97 -8.41 2.84
CA GLY A 129 -9.93 -7.60 2.08
C GLY A 129 -9.33 -6.40 1.30
N PHE A 130 -8.03 -6.15 1.44
CA PHE A 130 -7.29 -5.10 0.71
C PHE A 130 -6.29 -5.68 -0.29
N ILE A 131 -6.22 -7.01 -0.41
CA ILE A 131 -5.26 -7.69 -1.28
C ILE A 131 -6.00 -8.29 -2.48
N ASP A 132 -5.70 -7.77 -3.66
CA ASP A 132 -6.18 -8.34 -4.92
C ASP A 132 -5.09 -9.18 -5.58
N ARG A 133 -5.49 -10.26 -6.24
CA ARG A 133 -4.59 -11.11 -7.04
C ARG A 133 -5.09 -11.17 -8.47
N VAL A 134 -4.18 -10.99 -9.40
CA VAL A 134 -4.43 -11.12 -10.85
C VAL A 134 -3.29 -11.90 -11.50
N ASP A 135 -3.60 -12.59 -12.59
CA ASP A 135 -2.63 -13.46 -13.28
C ASP A 135 -1.66 -12.67 -14.17
N ASN A 136 -2.04 -11.47 -14.60
CA ASN A 136 -1.27 -10.65 -15.55
C ASN A 136 -1.65 -9.15 -15.45
N PHE A 137 -0.86 -8.28 -16.10
CA PHE A 137 -1.07 -6.84 -16.14
C PHE A 137 -2.26 -6.42 -17.00
N SER A 138 -2.66 -7.21 -17.99
CA SER A 138 -3.87 -6.91 -18.77
C SER A 138 -5.11 -6.93 -17.88
N ASP A 139 -5.24 -7.95 -17.03
CA ASP A 139 -6.32 -8.06 -16.04
C ASP A 139 -6.24 -6.93 -15.01
N PHE A 140 -5.03 -6.62 -14.53
CA PHE A 140 -4.85 -5.50 -13.62
C PHE A 140 -5.31 -4.17 -14.23
N LEU A 141 -4.93 -3.90 -15.48
CA LEU A 141 -5.30 -2.68 -16.19
C LEU A 141 -6.84 -2.55 -16.31
N ASN A 142 -7.56 -3.67 -16.45
CA ASN A 142 -9.01 -3.68 -16.44
C ASN A 142 -9.60 -3.34 -15.06
N LEU A 143 -9.00 -3.81 -13.97
CA LEU A 143 -9.41 -3.47 -12.60
C LEU A 143 -9.15 -2.00 -12.26
N LEU A 144 -8.01 -1.45 -12.68
CA LEU A 144 -7.67 -0.02 -12.51
C LEU A 144 -8.73 0.89 -13.13
N LYS A 145 -9.19 0.55 -14.33
CA LYS A 145 -10.26 1.30 -15.01
C LYS A 145 -11.56 1.28 -14.21
N LYS A 146 -11.93 0.17 -13.58
CA LYS A 146 -13.21 0.01 -12.86
C LYS A 146 -13.23 0.68 -11.50
N ALA A 147 -12.39 0.27 -10.55
CA ALA A 147 -12.45 0.82 -9.18
C ALA A 147 -11.18 0.61 -8.35
N LEU A 148 -10.24 -0.23 -8.78
CA LEU A 148 -9.08 -0.58 -7.96
C LEU A 148 -7.97 0.47 -8.08
N PHE A 149 -7.46 0.97 -6.96
CA PHE A 149 -6.25 1.82 -6.91
C PHE A 149 -5.35 1.27 -5.82
N PRO A 150 -4.43 0.35 -6.10
CA PRO A 150 -3.56 -0.15 -5.06
C PRO A 150 -2.45 0.87 -4.78
N LYS A 151 -2.02 0.96 -3.52
CA LYS A 151 -0.82 1.69 -3.13
C LYS A 151 0.45 0.99 -3.61
N LEU A 152 0.42 -0.35 -3.59
CA LEU A 152 1.57 -1.22 -3.84
C LEU A 152 1.19 -2.34 -4.78
N MET A 153 2.08 -2.60 -5.74
CA MET A 153 2.01 -3.72 -6.66
C MET A 153 3.21 -4.65 -6.44
N LEU A 154 2.93 -5.94 -6.32
CA LEU A 154 3.90 -7.02 -6.20
C LEU A 154 3.91 -7.82 -7.51
N ILE A 155 5.07 -7.90 -8.16
CA ILE A 155 5.23 -8.62 -9.43
C ILE A 155 5.94 -9.94 -9.15
N GLY A 156 5.19 -11.04 -9.25
CA GLY A 156 5.70 -12.39 -9.12
C GLY A 156 6.13 -12.98 -10.46
N TYR A 157 5.72 -14.23 -10.70
CA TYR A 157 6.00 -14.93 -11.95
C TYR A 157 5.10 -14.42 -13.08
N LEU A 158 5.65 -14.28 -14.28
CA LEU A 158 4.92 -14.02 -15.51
C LEU A 158 5.40 -15.01 -16.56
N SER A 159 4.48 -15.57 -17.34
CA SER A 159 4.85 -16.50 -18.40
C SER A 159 5.87 -15.85 -19.36
N PRO A 160 7.01 -16.51 -19.64
CA PRO A 160 7.97 -16.04 -20.64
C PRO A 160 7.34 -15.85 -22.02
N LYS A 161 6.25 -16.57 -22.33
CA LYS A 161 5.54 -16.50 -23.62
C LYS A 161 4.82 -15.17 -23.83
N SER A 162 4.36 -14.54 -22.75
CA SER A 162 3.62 -13.27 -22.79
C SER A 162 4.45 -12.07 -22.30
N LEU A 163 5.69 -12.29 -21.86
CA LEU A 163 6.47 -11.30 -21.12
C LEU A 163 6.62 -9.95 -21.84
N GLU A 164 6.86 -9.94 -23.14
CA GLU A 164 6.99 -8.70 -23.92
C GLU A 164 5.67 -7.90 -23.92
N SER A 165 4.54 -8.59 -24.13
CA SER A 165 3.22 -7.96 -24.06
C SER A 165 2.90 -7.45 -22.65
N GLU A 166 3.33 -8.18 -21.63
CA GLU A 166 3.16 -7.82 -20.23
C GLU A 166 4.02 -6.61 -19.82
N GLN A 167 5.23 -6.48 -20.37
CA GLN A 167 6.05 -5.28 -20.20
C GLN A 167 5.41 -4.03 -20.81
N LEU A 168 4.74 -4.16 -21.96
CA LEU A 168 3.96 -3.07 -22.56
C LEU A 168 2.73 -2.70 -21.72
N ASN A 169 2.03 -3.71 -21.17
CA ASN A 169 0.90 -3.48 -20.27
C ASN A 169 1.33 -2.82 -18.96
N PHE A 170 2.47 -3.22 -18.39
CA PHE A 170 3.07 -2.54 -17.24
C PHE A 170 3.38 -1.07 -17.54
N ALA A 171 3.96 -0.76 -18.70
CA ALA A 171 4.20 0.63 -19.11
C ALA A 171 2.89 1.44 -19.22
N ARG A 172 1.78 0.82 -19.67
CA ARG A 172 0.45 1.45 -19.70
C ARG A 172 -0.09 1.71 -18.30
N ILE A 173 0.04 0.75 -17.38
CA ILE A 173 -0.34 0.94 -15.97
C ILE A 173 0.40 2.15 -15.38
N ARG A 174 1.72 2.23 -15.58
CA ARG A 174 2.53 3.35 -15.09
C ARG A 174 2.13 4.70 -15.71
N ARG A 175 1.57 4.74 -16.92
CA ARG A 175 1.01 5.97 -17.51
C ARG A 175 -0.35 6.35 -16.92
N VAL A 176 -1.16 5.35 -16.55
CA VAL A 176 -2.45 5.57 -15.89
C VAL A 176 -2.26 6.04 -14.46
N ASP A 177 -1.29 5.44 -13.75
CA ASP A 177 -1.00 5.75 -12.36
C ASP A 177 0.48 5.47 -12.05
N HIS A 178 1.32 6.51 -12.17
CA HIS A 178 2.75 6.42 -11.88
C HIS A 178 3.08 6.42 -10.39
N TYR A 179 2.09 6.55 -9.51
CA TYR A 179 2.28 6.60 -8.06
C TYR A 179 2.16 5.23 -7.38
N ILE A 180 1.66 4.21 -8.09
CA ILE A 180 1.62 2.84 -7.57
C ILE A 180 3.05 2.37 -7.32
N ARG A 181 3.42 2.10 -6.07
CA ARG A 181 4.73 1.56 -5.75
C ARG A 181 4.85 0.15 -6.31
N THR A 182 6.04 -0.26 -6.69
CA THR A 182 6.22 -1.57 -7.32
C THR A 182 7.43 -2.29 -6.76
N ILE A 183 7.23 -3.53 -6.32
CA ILE A 183 8.28 -4.48 -5.96
C ILE A 183 8.19 -5.63 -6.94
N GLU A 184 9.31 -5.99 -7.53
CA GLU A 184 9.47 -7.23 -8.26
C GLU A 184 10.09 -8.30 -7.36
N ILE A 185 9.52 -9.49 -7.37
CA ILE A 185 10.04 -10.65 -6.67
C ILE A 185 10.86 -11.48 -7.66
N THR A 186 12.06 -11.90 -7.26
CA THR A 186 12.84 -12.95 -7.92
C THR A 186 12.98 -14.14 -6.99
N HIS A 187 13.21 -15.33 -7.54
CA HIS A 187 13.27 -16.57 -6.81
C HIS A 187 14.33 -17.50 -7.40
N SER A 188 15.21 -18.08 -6.57
CA SER A 188 16.37 -18.90 -7.00
C SER A 188 16.02 -19.98 -8.04
N LYS A 189 14.87 -20.64 -7.89
CA LYS A 189 14.39 -21.70 -8.79
C LYS A 189 13.46 -21.22 -9.91
N PHE A 190 12.32 -20.63 -9.56
CA PHE A 190 11.22 -20.38 -10.50
C PHE A 190 11.36 -19.08 -11.31
N LYS A 191 12.06 -18.06 -10.78
CA LYS A 191 12.23 -16.75 -11.43
C LYS A 191 13.60 -16.15 -11.08
N PRO A 192 14.70 -16.68 -11.63
CA PRO A 192 16.04 -16.31 -11.19
C PRO A 192 16.48 -14.90 -11.64
N ARG A 193 15.78 -14.30 -12.61
CA ARG A 193 16.10 -12.98 -13.16
C ARG A 193 14.91 -12.05 -13.09
N PRO A 194 15.15 -10.74 -12.87
CA PRO A 194 14.10 -9.73 -12.95
C PRO A 194 13.62 -9.59 -14.39
N TYR A 195 12.31 -9.45 -14.56
CA TYR A 195 11.68 -9.02 -15.79
C TYR A 195 11.77 -7.50 -15.98
N PHE A 196 11.91 -6.74 -14.89
CA PHE A 196 11.95 -5.28 -14.87
C PHE A 196 13.19 -4.78 -14.11
N PRO A 197 14.37 -4.73 -14.75
CA PRO A 197 15.64 -4.48 -14.07
C PRO A 197 15.76 -3.14 -13.32
N ARG A 198 14.94 -2.15 -13.67
CA ARG A 198 14.91 -0.82 -13.02
C ARG A 198 14.01 -0.76 -11.79
N LEU A 199 13.25 -1.81 -11.51
CA LEU A 199 12.39 -1.87 -10.33
C LEU A 199 13.15 -2.34 -9.11
N LYS A 200 12.64 -1.95 -7.95
CA LYS A 200 13.07 -2.53 -6.68
C LYS A 200 12.81 -4.03 -6.72
N ASN A 201 13.87 -4.80 -6.51
CA ASN A 201 13.83 -6.25 -6.56
C ASN A 201 14.08 -6.84 -5.17
N VAL A 202 13.26 -7.82 -4.79
CA VAL A 202 13.47 -8.63 -3.59
C VAL A 202 13.71 -10.07 -4.02
N HIS A 203 14.81 -10.65 -3.55
CA HIS A 203 15.19 -12.01 -3.91
C HIS A 203 14.79 -13.00 -2.81
N ILE A 204 14.05 -14.04 -3.23
CA ILE A 204 13.69 -15.19 -2.41
C ILE A 204 14.66 -16.33 -2.70
N ASP A 205 15.42 -16.70 -1.67
CA ASP A 205 16.40 -17.77 -1.75
C ASP A 205 15.86 -19.04 -1.11
N THR A 206 15.81 -20.13 -1.88
CA THR A 206 15.38 -21.44 -1.41
C THR A 206 16.27 -22.02 -0.33
N ASN A 207 17.52 -21.57 -0.24
CA ASN A 207 18.47 -22.00 0.79
C ASN A 207 18.43 -21.13 2.06
N ASP A 208 17.72 -20.00 2.01
CA ASP A 208 17.57 -19.09 3.14
C ASP A 208 16.09 -18.86 3.48
N PRO A 209 15.54 -19.61 4.46
CA PRO A 209 14.16 -19.44 4.92
C PRO A 209 13.84 -18.01 5.41
N LYS A 210 14.85 -17.23 5.85
CA LYS A 210 14.66 -15.84 6.29
C LYS A 210 14.42 -14.89 5.13
N SER A 211 14.60 -15.31 3.89
CA SER A 211 14.34 -14.49 2.70
C SER A 211 12.87 -14.03 2.64
N TRP A 212 11.92 -14.89 3.04
CA TRP A 212 10.52 -14.52 3.16
C TRP A 212 10.23 -13.49 4.26
N SER A 213 10.89 -13.61 5.41
CA SER A 213 10.77 -12.60 6.48
C SER A 213 11.30 -11.24 6.02
N ARG A 214 12.42 -11.22 5.27
CA ARG A 214 12.94 -9.99 4.67
C ARG A 214 11.97 -9.42 3.63
N PHE A 215 11.34 -10.26 2.82
CA PHE A 215 10.31 -9.85 1.87
C PHE A 215 9.12 -9.16 2.55
N VAL A 216 8.59 -9.73 3.64
CA VAL A 216 7.53 -9.10 4.45
C VAL A 216 7.94 -7.73 4.98
N ILE A 217 9.16 -7.61 5.52
CA ILE A 217 9.68 -6.33 6.01
C ILE A 217 9.78 -5.31 4.87
N GLU A 218 10.21 -5.72 3.68
CA GLU A 218 10.31 -4.84 2.52
C GLU A 218 8.93 -4.41 1.99
N ILE A 219 7.91 -5.26 2.04
CA ILE A 219 6.53 -4.87 1.75
C ILE A 219 6.08 -3.77 2.71
N ILE A 220 6.25 -3.98 4.03
CA ILE A 220 5.83 -3.02 5.05
C ILE A 220 6.56 -1.69 4.84
N ARG A 221 7.88 -1.72 4.64
CA ARG A 221 8.70 -0.53 4.39
C ARG A 221 8.24 0.21 3.14
N GLU A 222 8.04 -0.48 2.03
CA GLU A 222 7.66 0.17 0.78
C GLU A 222 6.23 0.72 0.86
N TYR A 223 5.30 -0.03 1.45
CA TYR A 223 3.91 0.38 1.64
C TYR A 223 3.79 1.62 2.53
N THR A 224 4.56 1.70 3.61
CA THR A 224 4.48 2.78 4.61
C THR A 224 5.27 4.04 4.24
N LYS A 225 6.05 4.03 3.15
CA LYS A 225 6.75 5.22 2.67
C LYS A 225 5.78 6.36 2.33
N SER A 226 6.17 7.56 2.75
CA SER A 226 5.64 8.86 2.32
C SER A 226 5.44 8.95 0.82
N TYR A 227 4.30 9.48 0.38
CA TYR A 227 3.91 9.55 -1.04
C TYR A 227 4.86 10.41 -1.86
N PHE A 228 5.40 11.47 -1.25
CA PHE A 228 6.54 12.18 -1.80
C PHE A 228 7.80 11.68 -1.13
N VAL A 229 8.62 10.99 -1.91
CA VAL A 229 10.05 11.03 -1.69
C VAL A 229 10.52 12.13 -2.62
N GLU A 230 10.95 13.28 -2.07
CA GLU A 230 11.77 14.20 -2.86
C GLU A 230 13.00 13.38 -3.27
N GLU A 231 13.04 12.91 -4.52
CA GLU A 231 14.30 12.53 -5.14
C GLU A 231 15.05 13.85 -5.35
N PHE A 232 15.87 14.20 -4.36
CA PHE A 232 16.89 15.25 -4.47
C PHE A 232 18.00 14.81 -5.41
#